data_AF-A0A371BM90-F1
#
_entry.id   AF-A0A371BM90-F1
#
_cell.length_a   1.000
_cell.length_b   1.000
_cell.length_c   1.000
_cell.angle_alpha   90.00
_cell.angle_beta   90.00
_cell.angle_gamma   90.00
#
_symmetry.space_group_name_H-M   'P 1'
#
loop_
_entity.id
_entity.type
_entity.pdbx_description
1 polymer ?
#
loop_
_entity_poly.entity_id
_entity_poly.type
_entity_poly.pdbx_seq_one_letter_code
_entity_poly.pdbx_strand_id
1 'polypeptide(L)'
;MFEGLIQGAWALLLCGPVLVASIAATVFVVRRRALAGGDTEAERSDQLFWDLFLGSAVAVPALLIPTLMSPWTGLFLGGAGVAAGIAAYRGTPRYLARRAARRDYQALESAHLAAQAQHDALIARWRRYELDPACSIDYPSLTDVRLPETSALIKAMKAADQLRGNPHQGYPDAVTSLAASLAAAERAAGIPAEQA
;
A
#
# COMPACT_ATOMS: atom_id res chain seq x y z
N MET A 1 -35.41 -6.30 43.61
CA MET A 1 -34.94 -7.10 42.44
C MET A 1 -34.96 -6.28 41.15
N PHE A 2 -36.06 -5.59 40.79
CA PHE A 2 -36.15 -4.78 39.56
C PHE A 2 -35.10 -3.66 39.44
N GLU A 3 -34.82 -2.89 40.50
CA GLU A 3 -33.81 -1.80 40.43
C GLU A 3 -32.41 -2.29 40.06
N GLY A 4 -31.95 -3.39 40.64
CA GLY A 4 -30.65 -4.00 40.28
C GLY A 4 -30.60 -4.50 38.83
N LEU A 5 -31.75 -4.89 38.26
CA LEU A 5 -31.85 -5.25 36.84
C LEU A 5 -31.72 -4.01 35.94
N ILE A 6 -32.35 -2.90 36.33
CA ILE A 6 -32.32 -1.62 35.61
C ILE A 6 -30.92 -0.99 35.68
N GLN A 7 -30.29 -0.94 36.86
CA GLN A 7 -28.89 -0.47 36.98
C GLN A 7 -27.92 -1.36 36.20
N GLY A 8 -28.11 -2.69 36.24
CA GLY A 8 -27.34 -3.63 35.43
C GLY A 8 -27.45 -3.37 33.92
N ALA A 9 -28.64 -3.04 33.44
CA ALA A 9 -28.90 -2.71 32.02
C ALA A 9 -28.23 -1.39 31.58
N TRP A 10 -28.26 -0.35 32.41
CA TRP A 10 -27.55 0.91 32.14
C TRP A 10 -26.03 0.73 32.13
N ALA A 11 -25.49 -0.07 33.06
CA ALA A 11 -24.06 -0.39 33.09
C ALA A 11 -23.62 -1.20 31.84
N LEU A 12 -24.45 -2.14 31.38
CA LEU A 12 -24.25 -2.88 30.12
C LEU A 12 -24.21 -1.95 28.91
N LEU A 13 -25.16 -1.02 28.79
CA LEU A 13 -25.26 -0.07 27.67
C LEU A 13 -24.07 0.89 27.57
N LEU A 14 -23.55 1.38 28.70
CA LEU A 14 -22.46 2.35 28.71
C LEU A 14 -21.07 1.69 28.64
N CYS A 15 -20.82 0.65 29.45
CA CYS A 15 -19.49 0.04 29.53
C CYS A 15 -19.25 -1.04 28.46
N GLY A 16 -20.30 -1.73 28.01
CA GLY A 16 -20.23 -2.77 26.98
C GLY A 16 -19.54 -2.34 25.68
N PRO A 17 -19.99 -1.27 24.98
CA PRO A 17 -19.38 -0.84 23.74
C PRO A 17 -17.95 -0.32 23.92
N VAL A 18 -17.64 0.34 25.04
CA VAL A 18 -16.28 0.82 25.36
C VAL A 18 -15.32 -0.36 25.56
N LEU A 19 -15.73 -1.37 26.33
CA LEU A 19 -14.95 -2.59 26.56
C LEU A 19 -14.73 -3.38 25.27
N VAL A 20 -15.78 -3.57 24.46
CA VAL A 20 -15.70 -4.25 23.16
C VAL A 20 -14.78 -3.50 22.19
N ALA A 21 -14.90 -2.18 22.09
CA ALA A 21 -14.04 -1.36 21.25
C ALA A 21 -12.58 -1.40 21.69
N SER A 22 -12.32 -1.30 23.01
CA SER A 22 -10.95 -1.38 23.58
C SER A 22 -10.31 -2.73 23.28
N ILE A 23 -10.97 -3.85 23.58
CA ILE A 23 -10.44 -5.20 23.35
C ILE A 23 -10.22 -5.44 21.84
N ALA A 24 -11.18 -5.06 20.99
CA ALA A 24 -11.06 -5.23 19.55
C ALA A 24 -9.91 -4.38 18.97
N ALA A 25 -9.72 -3.14 19.43
CA ALA A 25 -8.63 -2.27 19.03
C ALA A 25 -7.26 -2.84 19.46
N THR A 26 -7.10 -3.25 20.72
CA THR A 26 -5.85 -3.84 21.23
C THR A 26 -5.47 -5.10 20.44
N VAL A 27 -6.41 -6.04 20.26
CA VAL A 27 -6.15 -7.27 19.50
C VAL A 27 -5.83 -6.97 18.02
N PHE A 28 -6.47 -5.96 17.42
CA PHE A 28 -6.18 -5.53 16.06
C PHE A 28 -4.78 -4.92 15.91
N VAL A 29 -4.35 -4.05 16.83
CA VAL A 29 -3.02 -3.40 16.80
C VAL A 29 -1.92 -4.43 17.02
N VAL A 30 -2.00 -5.22 18.10
CA VAL A 30 -1.04 -6.30 18.43
C VAL A 30 -0.87 -7.24 17.23
N ARG A 31 -1.99 -7.68 16.64
CA ARG A 31 -1.94 -8.61 15.51
C ARG A 31 -1.47 -7.97 14.20
N ARG A 32 -1.77 -6.69 13.97
CA ARG A 32 -1.26 -5.94 12.83
C ARG A 32 0.26 -5.80 12.89
N ARG A 33 0.83 -5.52 14.06
CA ARG A 33 2.29 -5.46 14.27
C ARG A 33 2.95 -6.84 14.10
N ALA A 34 2.39 -7.89 14.73
CA ALA A 34 2.89 -9.25 14.57
C ALA A 34 2.92 -9.75 13.10
N LEU A 35 2.01 -9.27 12.26
CA LEU A 35 1.99 -9.56 10.81
C LEU A 35 2.83 -8.60 9.96
N ALA A 36 3.30 -7.47 10.51
CA ALA A 36 4.09 -6.47 9.78
C ALA A 36 5.60 -6.77 9.75
N GLY A 37 6.10 -7.57 10.70
CA GLY A 37 7.38 -8.28 10.61
C GLY A 37 8.68 -7.46 10.70
N GLY A 38 8.64 -6.13 10.57
CA GLY A 38 9.83 -5.27 10.41
C GLY A 38 10.59 -4.91 11.69
N ASP A 39 9.94 -4.91 12.86
CA ASP A 39 10.53 -4.35 14.08
C ASP A 39 11.50 -5.31 14.77
N THR A 40 12.60 -4.79 15.32
CA THR A 40 13.57 -5.53 16.13
C THR A 40 12.90 -6.20 17.34
N GLU A 41 13.35 -7.39 17.75
CA GLU A 41 12.68 -8.19 18.80
C GLU A 41 12.47 -7.44 20.12
N ALA A 42 13.45 -6.64 20.56
CA ALA A 42 13.34 -5.80 21.75
C ALA A 42 12.27 -4.70 21.61
N GLU A 43 12.25 -4.00 20.48
CA GLU A 43 11.31 -2.91 20.18
C GLU A 43 9.88 -3.43 20.00
N ARG A 44 9.73 -4.61 19.39
CA ARG A 44 8.46 -5.33 19.31
C ARG A 44 7.94 -5.71 20.70
N SER A 45 8.81 -6.16 21.60
CA SER A 45 8.43 -6.53 22.97
C SER A 45 7.91 -5.32 23.76
N ASP A 46 8.61 -4.19 23.72
CA ASP A 46 8.20 -2.95 24.40
C ASP A 46 6.87 -2.40 23.83
N GLN A 47 6.72 -2.32 22.51
CA GLN A 47 5.46 -1.87 21.89
C GLN A 47 4.28 -2.81 22.20
N LEU A 48 4.49 -4.12 22.26
CA LEU A 48 3.47 -5.08 22.68
C LEU A 48 3.11 -4.94 24.16
N PHE A 49 4.09 -4.67 25.02
CA PHE A 49 3.86 -4.36 26.43
C PHE A 49 2.98 -3.11 26.56
N TRP A 50 3.31 -2.01 25.89
CA TRP A 50 2.51 -0.77 25.95
C TRP A 50 1.09 -0.95 25.37
N ASP A 51 0.92 -1.69 24.27
CA ASP A 51 -0.41 -1.99 23.72
C ASP A 51 -1.27 -2.81 24.69
N LEU A 52 -0.69 -3.87 25.27
CA LEU A 52 -1.38 -4.76 26.21
C LEU A 52 -1.67 -4.04 27.53
N PHE A 53 -0.73 -3.23 28.03
CA PHE A 53 -0.90 -2.42 29.22
C PHE A 53 -2.00 -1.37 29.03
N LEU A 54 -1.98 -0.61 27.93
CA LEU A 54 -2.98 0.41 27.63
C LEU A 54 -4.38 -0.21 27.42
N GLY A 55 -4.45 -1.33 26.69
CA GLY A 55 -5.70 -2.08 26.51
C GLY A 55 -6.25 -2.64 27.82
N SER A 56 -5.39 -3.20 28.67
CA SER A 56 -5.74 -3.72 30.00
C SER A 56 -6.20 -2.61 30.95
N ALA A 57 -5.47 -1.49 30.98
CA ALA A 57 -5.79 -0.32 31.83
C ALA A 57 -7.17 0.29 31.55
N VAL A 58 -7.70 0.13 30.33
CA VAL A 58 -9.07 0.55 29.97
C VAL A 58 -10.08 -0.60 30.15
N ALA A 59 -9.75 -1.82 29.74
CA ALA A 59 -10.66 -2.96 29.79
C ALA A 59 -10.93 -3.46 31.22
N VAL A 60 -9.93 -3.45 32.10
CA VAL A 60 -10.06 -3.95 33.49
C VAL A 60 -11.04 -3.09 34.31
N PRO A 61 -10.93 -1.74 34.36
CA PRO A 61 -11.95 -0.92 35.03
C PRO A 61 -13.34 -1.04 34.38
N ALA A 62 -13.41 -1.06 33.05
CA ALA A 62 -14.67 -1.20 32.31
C ALA A 62 -15.39 -2.55 32.56
N LEU A 63 -14.66 -3.59 32.97
CA LEU A 63 -15.23 -4.88 33.39
C LEU A 63 -15.52 -4.93 34.90
N LEU A 64 -14.60 -4.45 35.74
CA LEU A 64 -14.73 -4.54 37.20
C LEU A 64 -15.85 -3.65 37.75
N ILE A 65 -15.97 -2.40 37.28
CA ILE A 65 -16.97 -1.45 37.80
C ILE A 65 -18.41 -1.98 37.62
N PRO A 66 -18.82 -2.50 36.45
CA PRO A 66 -20.14 -3.12 36.29
C PRO A 66 -20.31 -4.47 37.00
N THR A 67 -19.24 -5.27 37.10
CA THR A 67 -19.30 -6.60 37.74
C THR A 67 -19.56 -6.51 39.25
N LEU A 68 -19.01 -5.49 39.92
CA LEU A 68 -19.26 -5.21 41.33
C LEU A 68 -20.71 -4.73 41.60
N MET A 69 -21.39 -4.18 40.59
CA MET A 69 -22.79 -3.74 40.70
C MET A 69 -23.78 -4.90 40.48
N SER A 70 -23.46 -5.87 39.62
CA SER A 70 -24.32 -7.04 39.34
C SER A 70 -23.51 -8.25 38.85
N PRO A 71 -23.60 -9.42 39.51
CA PRO A 71 -22.89 -10.63 39.10
C PRO A 71 -23.20 -11.08 37.66
N TRP A 72 -24.43 -10.86 37.19
CA TRP A 72 -24.85 -11.22 35.85
C TRP A 72 -24.21 -10.33 34.77
N THR A 73 -23.99 -9.05 35.07
CA THR A 73 -23.37 -8.10 34.14
C THR A 73 -21.93 -8.50 33.80
N GLY A 74 -21.16 -9.01 34.76
CA GLY A 74 -19.80 -9.51 34.53
C GLY A 74 -19.73 -10.70 33.57
N LEU A 75 -20.71 -11.62 33.63
CA LEU A 75 -20.79 -12.77 32.72
C LEU A 75 -21.02 -12.31 31.27
N PHE A 76 -21.94 -11.37 31.05
CA PHE A 76 -22.23 -10.82 29.73
C PHE A 76 -21.07 -9.97 29.18
N LEU A 77 -20.44 -9.11 30.00
CA LEU A 77 -19.27 -8.33 29.56
C LEU A 77 -18.06 -9.21 29.24
N GLY A 78 -17.78 -10.22 30.07
CA GLY A 78 -16.72 -11.19 29.83
C GLY A 78 -16.93 -11.97 28.53
N GLY A 79 -18.14 -12.50 28.32
CA GLY A 79 -18.51 -13.19 27.08
C GLY A 79 -18.40 -12.30 25.84
N ALA A 80 -18.90 -11.06 25.92
CA ALA A 80 -18.81 -10.08 24.84
C ALA A 80 -17.35 -9.69 24.52
N GLY A 81 -16.52 -9.49 25.55
CA GLY A 81 -15.09 -9.20 25.39
C GLY A 81 -14.32 -10.35 24.73
N VAL A 82 -14.55 -11.59 25.15
CA VAL A 82 -13.96 -12.78 24.52
C VAL A 82 -14.42 -12.93 23.07
N ALA A 83 -15.72 -12.77 22.78
CA ALA A 83 -16.24 -12.82 21.43
C ALA A 83 -15.65 -11.73 20.52
N ALA A 84 -15.55 -10.49 21.02
CA ALA A 84 -14.91 -9.38 20.32
C ALA A 84 -13.43 -9.65 20.04
N GLY A 85 -12.68 -10.16 21.03
CA GLY A 85 -11.29 -10.57 20.87
C GLY A 85 -11.12 -11.67 19.81
N ILE A 86 -11.98 -12.70 19.81
CA ILE A 86 -11.95 -13.80 18.82
C ILE A 86 -12.35 -13.32 17.41
N ALA A 87 -13.19 -12.29 17.29
CA ALA A 87 -13.63 -11.71 16.02
C ALA A 87 -12.68 -10.64 15.44
N ALA A 88 -11.93 -9.94 16.30
CA ALA A 88 -10.79 -9.10 15.91
C ALA A 88 -9.58 -9.98 15.54
N TYR A 89 -9.31 -11.02 16.33
CA TYR A 89 -8.67 -12.24 15.83
C TYR A 89 -9.53 -12.86 14.72
N ARG A 90 -9.02 -13.81 13.93
CA ARG A 90 -9.65 -14.31 12.67
C ARG A 90 -9.94 -13.24 11.57
N GLY A 91 -10.54 -12.08 11.87
CA GLY A 91 -10.89 -10.99 10.93
C GLY A 91 -9.73 -10.09 10.50
N THR A 92 -8.80 -9.73 11.40
CA THR A 92 -7.61 -8.90 11.10
C THR A 92 -6.86 -9.27 9.81
N PRO A 93 -6.49 -10.53 9.51
CA PRO A 93 -5.71 -10.85 8.32
C PRO A 93 -6.49 -10.62 7.03
N ARG A 94 -7.81 -10.85 7.04
CA ARG A 94 -8.68 -10.53 5.89
C ARG A 94 -8.79 -9.02 5.68
N TYR A 95 -8.86 -8.24 6.76
CA TYR A 95 -8.87 -6.78 6.67
C TYR A 95 -7.53 -6.22 6.16
N LEU A 96 -6.41 -6.70 6.71
CA LEU A 96 -5.07 -6.27 6.30
C LEU A 96 -4.76 -6.69 4.86
N ALA A 97 -5.09 -7.93 4.45
CA ALA A 97 -4.92 -8.38 3.07
C ALA A 97 -5.76 -7.54 2.08
N ARG A 98 -7.02 -7.23 2.42
CA ARG A 98 -7.86 -6.32 1.61
C ARG A 98 -7.30 -4.90 1.52
N ARG A 99 -6.64 -4.41 2.59
CA ARG A 99 -6.01 -3.07 2.62
C ARG A 99 -4.67 -3.05 1.90
N ALA A 100 -3.90 -4.14 1.95
CA ALA A 100 -2.67 -4.34 1.18
C ALA A 100 -3.02 -4.35 -0.31
N ALA A 101 -3.90 -5.25 -0.77
CA ALA A 101 -4.32 -5.33 -2.17
C ALA A 101 -4.78 -3.97 -2.74
N ARG A 102 -5.57 -3.18 -1.98
CA ARG A 102 -5.96 -1.82 -2.39
C ARG A 102 -4.78 -0.86 -2.56
N ARG A 103 -3.75 -0.95 -1.70
CA ARG A 103 -2.51 -0.16 -1.85
C ARG A 103 -1.69 -0.65 -3.04
N ASP A 104 -1.63 -1.96 -3.27
CA ASP A 104 -0.89 -2.56 -4.37
C ASP A 104 -1.50 -2.13 -5.72
N TYR A 105 -2.84 -2.11 -5.83
CA TYR A 105 -3.54 -1.53 -6.98
C TYR A 105 -3.24 -0.04 -7.17
N GLN A 106 -3.30 0.78 -6.11
CA GLN A 106 -2.98 2.21 -6.18
C GLN A 106 -1.52 2.47 -6.56
N ALA A 107 -0.58 1.68 -6.04
CA ALA A 107 0.83 1.76 -6.37
C ALA A 107 1.05 1.43 -7.86
N LEU A 108 0.44 0.35 -8.36
CA LEU A 108 0.51 -0.03 -9.77
C LEU A 108 -0.11 1.03 -10.69
N GLU A 109 -1.26 1.60 -10.33
CA GLU A 109 -1.91 2.68 -11.07
C GLU A 109 -1.01 3.93 -11.12
N SER A 110 -0.41 4.32 -9.99
CA SER A 110 0.52 5.46 -9.95
C SER A 110 1.79 5.22 -10.78
N ALA A 111 2.33 4.00 -10.76
CA ALA A 111 3.48 3.62 -11.59
C ALA A 111 3.12 3.60 -13.08
N HIS A 112 1.91 3.16 -13.44
CA HIS A 112 1.43 3.18 -14.82
C HIS A 112 1.25 4.61 -15.34
N LEU A 113 0.65 5.50 -14.55
CA LEU A 113 0.48 6.92 -14.91
C LEU A 113 1.84 7.64 -15.05
N ALA A 114 2.78 7.38 -14.14
CA ALA A 114 4.14 7.92 -14.24
C ALA A 114 4.85 7.41 -15.51
N ALA A 115 4.73 6.12 -15.82
CA ALA A 115 5.28 5.53 -17.04
C ALA A 115 4.62 6.08 -18.31
N GLN A 116 3.31 6.39 -18.29
CA GLN A 116 2.63 7.04 -19.42
C GLN A 116 3.19 8.45 -19.69
N ALA A 117 3.33 9.27 -18.63
CA ALA A 117 3.91 10.59 -18.75
C ALA A 117 5.36 10.56 -19.26
N GLN A 118 6.17 9.60 -18.77
CA GLN A 118 7.53 9.39 -19.25
C GLN A 118 7.57 8.91 -20.71
N HIS A 119 6.69 7.98 -21.10
CA HIS A 119 6.56 7.52 -22.49
C HIS A 119 6.23 8.69 -23.42
N ASP A 120 5.22 9.50 -23.10
CA ASP A 120 4.83 10.63 -23.96
C ASP A 120 5.94 11.70 -24.07
N ALA A 121 6.74 11.90 -23.01
CA ALA A 121 7.93 12.74 -23.05
C ALA A 121 9.04 12.18 -23.96
N LEU A 122 9.33 10.87 -23.87
CA LEU A 122 10.31 10.19 -24.74
C LEU A 122 9.88 10.24 -26.22
N ILE A 123 8.59 10.03 -26.50
CA ILE A 123 8.02 10.13 -27.85
C ILE A 123 8.01 11.59 -28.35
N ALA A 124 7.79 12.58 -27.48
CA ALA A 124 7.93 13.99 -27.85
C ALA A 124 9.40 14.34 -28.20
N ARG A 125 10.36 13.82 -27.45
CA ARG A 125 11.80 14.01 -27.71
C ARG A 125 12.26 13.32 -28.99
N TRP A 126 11.93 12.04 -29.18
CA TRP A 126 12.26 11.32 -30.43
C TRP A 126 11.63 11.97 -31.67
N ARG A 127 10.36 12.39 -31.60
CA ARG A 127 9.70 13.14 -32.68
C ARG A 127 10.42 14.43 -33.05
N ARG A 128 11.16 15.07 -32.14
CA ARG A 128 11.94 16.26 -32.46
C ARG A 128 13.07 15.94 -33.44
N TYR A 129 13.79 14.84 -33.26
CA TYR A 129 14.89 14.48 -34.16
C TYR A 129 14.40 14.08 -35.56
N GLU A 130 13.27 13.38 -35.64
CA GLU A 130 12.67 12.93 -36.91
C GLU A 130 11.94 14.03 -37.69
N LEU A 131 11.29 14.97 -36.99
CA LEU A 131 10.44 16.00 -37.62
C LEU A 131 11.13 17.36 -37.80
N ASP A 132 12.27 17.61 -37.13
CA ASP A 132 13.08 18.81 -37.34
C ASP A 132 14.13 18.56 -38.44
N PRO A 133 14.05 19.27 -39.59
CA PRO A 133 15.02 19.12 -40.68
C PRO A 133 16.47 19.36 -40.23
N ALA A 134 16.71 20.26 -39.27
CA ALA A 134 18.06 20.51 -38.77
C ALA A 134 18.60 19.28 -38.03
N CYS A 135 17.81 18.71 -37.11
CA CYS A 135 18.21 17.49 -36.40
C CYS A 135 18.43 16.29 -37.32
N SER A 136 17.66 16.16 -38.41
CA SER A 136 17.86 15.09 -39.39
C SER A 136 19.17 15.21 -40.19
N ILE A 137 19.68 16.45 -40.35
CA ILE A 137 20.97 16.75 -41.01
C ILE A 137 22.12 16.57 -40.02
N ASP A 138 21.97 17.03 -38.79
CA ASP A 138 23.01 16.97 -37.75
C ASP A 138 23.20 15.54 -37.19
N TYR A 139 22.12 14.76 -37.08
CA TYR A 139 22.11 13.45 -36.42
C TYR A 139 21.50 12.31 -37.27
N PRO A 140 21.95 12.10 -38.53
CA PRO A 140 21.33 11.15 -39.47
C PRO A 140 21.36 9.68 -38.98
N SER A 141 22.24 9.34 -38.04
CA SER A 141 22.31 8.02 -37.40
C SER A 141 21.08 7.67 -36.55
N LEU A 142 20.34 8.66 -36.04
CA LEU A 142 19.10 8.41 -35.27
C LEU A 142 17.95 7.88 -36.13
N THR A 143 17.98 8.12 -37.44
CA THR A 143 16.97 7.63 -38.40
C THR A 143 17.42 6.35 -39.12
N ASP A 144 18.72 6.02 -39.13
CA ASP A 144 19.22 4.80 -39.77
C ASP A 144 18.97 3.53 -38.94
N VAL A 145 17.87 2.84 -39.25
CA VAL A 145 17.46 1.56 -38.64
C VAL A 145 18.47 0.41 -38.87
N ARG A 146 19.47 0.57 -39.75
CA ARG A 146 20.57 -0.41 -39.90
C ARG A 146 21.52 -0.40 -38.72
N LEU A 147 21.61 0.70 -37.97
CA LEU A 147 22.40 0.78 -36.76
C LEU A 147 21.73 -0.02 -35.63
N PRO A 148 22.50 -0.80 -34.84
CA PRO A 148 21.93 -1.69 -33.82
C PRO A 148 21.14 -0.91 -32.77
N GLU A 149 21.66 0.22 -32.31
CA GLU A 149 21.03 1.10 -31.30
C GLU A 149 19.70 1.67 -31.80
N THR A 150 19.66 2.22 -33.01
CA THR A 150 18.42 2.73 -33.64
C THR A 150 17.41 1.60 -33.84
N SER A 151 17.85 0.41 -34.26
CA SER A 151 16.97 -0.76 -34.34
C SER A 151 16.42 -1.19 -32.97
N ALA A 152 17.20 -1.02 -31.90
CA ALA A 152 16.81 -1.34 -30.53
C ALA A 152 15.81 -0.33 -29.99
N LEU A 153 16.01 0.96 -30.26
CA LEU A 153 15.08 2.05 -29.96
C LEU A 153 13.70 1.80 -30.59
N ILE A 154 13.64 1.53 -31.90
CA ILE A 154 12.37 1.27 -32.60
C ILE A 154 11.66 0.01 -32.03
N LYS A 155 12.42 -1.04 -31.66
CA LYS A 155 11.87 -2.24 -30.99
C LYS A 155 11.32 -1.92 -29.60
N ALA A 156 12.05 -1.16 -28.79
CA ALA A 156 11.64 -0.78 -27.44
C ALA A 156 10.41 0.15 -27.47
N MET A 157 10.35 1.07 -28.43
CA MET A 157 9.20 1.95 -28.66
C MET A 157 7.95 1.14 -28.98
N LYS A 158 8.05 0.17 -29.91
CA LYS A 158 6.96 -0.74 -30.23
C LYS A 158 6.54 -1.61 -29.04
N ALA A 159 7.49 -2.12 -28.26
CA ALA A 159 7.19 -2.93 -27.08
C ALA A 159 6.46 -2.12 -25.99
N ALA A 160 6.90 -0.88 -25.75
CA ALA A 160 6.23 0.01 -24.81
C ALA A 160 4.82 0.38 -25.28
N ASP A 161 4.62 0.68 -26.57
CA ASP A 161 3.31 1.03 -27.13
C ASP A 161 2.31 -0.16 -27.05
N GLN A 162 2.76 -1.38 -27.37
CA GLN A 162 1.96 -2.60 -27.21
C GLN A 162 1.48 -2.84 -25.77
N LEU A 163 2.28 -2.43 -24.78
CA LEU A 163 1.96 -2.56 -23.36
C LEU A 163 1.17 -1.37 -22.78
N ARG A 164 1.03 -0.27 -23.53
CA ARG A 164 0.33 0.95 -23.09
C ARG A 164 -1.12 0.69 -22.68
N GLY A 165 -1.80 -0.24 -23.35
CA GLY A 165 -3.17 -0.66 -23.03
C GLY A 165 -3.30 -1.70 -21.91
N ASN A 166 -2.18 -2.23 -21.37
CA ASN A 166 -2.17 -3.34 -20.42
C ASN A 166 -1.36 -3.00 -19.15
N PRO A 167 -1.94 -2.29 -18.17
CA PRO A 167 -1.23 -1.82 -16.97
C PRO A 167 -0.53 -2.92 -16.16
N HIS A 168 -1.06 -4.14 -16.21
CA HIS A 168 -0.56 -5.29 -15.45
C HIS A 168 0.59 -6.07 -16.12
N GLN A 169 1.04 -5.69 -17.32
CA GLN A 169 2.00 -6.47 -18.12
C GLN A 169 3.42 -5.87 -18.20
N GLY A 170 3.87 -5.16 -17.15
CA GLY A 170 5.25 -4.64 -17.10
C GLY A 170 5.50 -3.39 -17.97
N TYR A 171 4.46 -2.61 -18.27
CA TYR A 171 4.59 -1.36 -19.01
C TYR A 171 5.67 -0.38 -18.45
N PRO A 172 5.82 -0.17 -17.12
CA PRO A 172 6.88 0.68 -16.58
C PRO A 172 8.30 0.19 -16.93
N ASP A 173 8.53 -1.12 -16.94
CA ASP A 173 9.83 -1.70 -17.30
C ASP A 173 10.12 -1.53 -18.79
N ALA A 174 9.10 -1.64 -19.63
CA ALA A 174 9.20 -1.39 -21.07
C ALA A 174 9.48 0.09 -21.38
N VAL A 175 8.88 1.04 -20.65
CA VAL A 175 9.19 2.48 -20.76
C VAL A 175 10.60 2.79 -20.25
N THR A 176 11.07 2.10 -19.21
CA THR A 176 12.45 2.21 -18.72
C THR A 176 13.46 1.70 -19.77
N SER A 177 13.13 0.58 -20.45
CA SER A 177 13.92 0.05 -21.57
C SER A 177 13.92 0.99 -22.78
N LEU A 178 12.78 1.61 -23.10
CA LEU A 178 12.68 2.67 -24.12
C LEU A 178 13.61 3.84 -23.79
N ALA A 179 13.58 4.37 -22.56
CA ALA A 179 14.47 5.44 -22.12
C ALA A 179 15.96 5.07 -22.28
N ALA A 180 16.34 3.86 -21.86
CA ALA A 180 17.71 3.37 -21.98
C ALA A 180 18.17 3.22 -23.45
N SER A 181 17.29 2.73 -24.32
CA SER A 181 17.57 2.58 -25.76
C SER A 181 17.67 3.92 -26.49
N LEU A 182 16.83 4.90 -26.14
CA LEU A 182 16.93 6.26 -26.67
C LEU A 182 18.27 6.90 -26.26
N ALA A 183 18.61 6.85 -24.98
CA ALA A 183 19.89 7.35 -24.48
C ALA A 183 21.11 6.59 -25.03
N ALA A 184 20.95 5.37 -25.55
CA ALA A 184 22.01 4.65 -26.27
C ALA A 184 22.16 5.13 -27.72
N ALA A 185 21.06 5.26 -28.45
CA ALA A 185 21.05 5.80 -29.80
C ALA A 185 21.59 7.24 -29.85
N GLU A 186 21.23 8.08 -28.88
CA GLU A 186 21.70 9.48 -28.78
C GLU A 186 23.20 9.58 -28.51
N ARG A 187 23.74 8.73 -27.62
CA ARG A 187 25.20 8.65 -27.41
C ARG A 187 25.93 8.14 -28.65
N ALA A 188 25.36 7.19 -29.38
CA ALA A 188 25.91 6.71 -30.65
C ALA A 188 25.85 7.77 -31.76
N ALA A 189 24.87 8.68 -31.70
CA ALA A 189 24.77 9.86 -32.57
C ALA A 189 25.63 11.06 -32.12
N GLY A 190 26.32 10.96 -30.98
CA GLY A 190 27.19 12.02 -30.46
C GLY A 190 26.47 13.17 -29.74
N ILE A 191 25.18 13.01 -29.39
CA ILE A 191 24.40 14.03 -28.69
C ILE A 191 24.87 14.14 -27.22
N PRO A 192 25.23 15.34 -26.74
CA PRO A 192 25.67 15.53 -25.36
C PRO A 192 24.50 15.41 -24.37
N ALA A 193 24.78 14.84 -23.19
CA ALA A 193 23.77 14.57 -22.15
C ALA A 193 23.13 15.82 -21.51
N GLU A 194 23.62 17.03 -21.80
CA GLU A 194 22.95 18.30 -21.42
C GLU A 194 21.81 18.70 -22.37
N GLN A 195 21.79 18.16 -23.59
CA GLN A 195 20.70 18.38 -24.55
C GLN A 195 19.64 17.27 -24.46
N ALA A 196 19.59 16.56 -23.33
CA ALA A 196 18.93 15.27 -23.17
C ALA A 196 17.85 15.17 -22.08
#